data_AF-A0A1V5FR22-F1
#
_entry.id   AF-A0A1V5FR22-F1
#
_cell.length_a   1.000
_cell.length_b   1.000
_cell.length_c   1.000
_cell.angle_alpha   90.00
_cell.angle_beta   90.00
_cell.angle_gamma   90.00
#
_symmetry.space_group_name_H-M   'P 1'
#
loop_
_entity.id
_entity.type
_entity.pdbx_description
1 polymer ?
#
loop_
_entity_poly.entity_id
_entity_poly.type
_entity_poly.pdbx_seq_one_letter_code
_entity_poly.pdbx_strand_id
1 'polypeptide(L)'
;MQGWLTAESAQLLIASTGKDLETLRREASTAGFKPFAMQASLSANFKSTVREGKSDNVVALLPGSARPDEAVIYMAHWDHLGRTFQATGDGIFNGAIDNATGVAGILELAEKFAKGPRPQRSLLFLTVTLEESGLLGSKYYVAHPTVPLNKTVGVINLDAMTVLGRTKDFVVVGKGSSELEDLVTPLLEAQGRSAFPEVEVQNGYYFRSDHFNFAKAGVPALYAKGGFDHVEKGAEYGKAQASRYTTEDYHKPSDQFDASWDLSGVVEDLVVLYGVGDALANAEQWPNWYPSSAFRSKRDAMMAAPTAPAAQ
;
A
#
# COMPACT_ATOMS: atom_id res chain seq x y z
N MET A 1 -3.40 -20.58 -15.75
CA MET A 1 -4.66 -20.21 -15.06
C MET A 1 -4.33 -20.08 -13.59
N GLN A 2 -4.63 -18.93 -13.00
CA GLN A 2 -4.68 -18.74 -11.55
C GLN A 2 -6.13 -18.43 -11.23
N GLY A 3 -6.67 -18.99 -10.16
CA GLY A 3 -8.08 -18.82 -9.81
C GLY A 3 -8.37 -19.42 -8.44
N TRP A 4 -9.53 -19.06 -7.91
CA TRP A 4 -10.01 -19.52 -6.61
C TRP A 4 -11.17 -20.48 -6.80
N LEU A 5 -11.30 -21.44 -5.89
CA LEU A 5 -12.49 -22.28 -5.75
C LEU A 5 -13.25 -21.82 -4.51
N THR A 6 -14.59 -21.89 -4.55
CA THR A 6 -15.37 -21.73 -3.31
C THR A 6 -15.01 -22.84 -2.33
N ALA A 7 -15.25 -22.61 -1.04
CA ALA A 7 -15.00 -23.63 -0.01
C ALA A 7 -15.79 -24.91 -0.31
N GLU A 8 -17.05 -24.80 -0.76
CA GLU A 8 -17.84 -25.99 -1.10
C GLU A 8 -17.25 -26.73 -2.32
N SER A 9 -16.83 -25.98 -3.36
CA SER A 9 -16.25 -26.57 -4.56
C SER A 9 -14.93 -27.29 -4.24
N ALA A 10 -14.09 -26.69 -3.39
CA ALA A 10 -12.85 -27.30 -2.92
C ALA A 10 -13.12 -28.57 -2.11
N GLN A 11 -14.14 -28.57 -1.23
CA GLN A 11 -14.53 -29.73 -0.44
C GLN A 11 -14.95 -30.90 -1.35
N LEU A 12 -15.81 -30.63 -2.34
CA LEU A 12 -16.27 -31.64 -3.30
C LEU A 12 -15.10 -32.21 -4.11
N LEU A 13 -14.19 -31.34 -4.58
CA LEU A 13 -13.02 -31.76 -5.33
C LEU A 13 -12.10 -32.67 -4.50
N ILE A 14 -11.76 -32.28 -3.28
CA ILE A 14 -10.90 -33.09 -2.41
C ILE A 14 -11.56 -34.41 -2.01
N ALA A 15 -12.87 -34.39 -1.70
CA ALA A 15 -13.64 -35.59 -1.41
C ALA A 15 -13.60 -36.60 -2.57
N SER A 16 -13.61 -36.13 -3.82
CA SER A 16 -13.50 -37.00 -5.01
C SER A 16 -12.16 -37.77 -5.09
N THR A 17 -11.14 -37.30 -4.37
CA THR A 17 -9.83 -37.96 -4.27
C THR A 17 -9.73 -38.95 -3.09
N GLY A 18 -10.83 -39.19 -2.38
CA GLY A 18 -10.87 -40.03 -1.18
C GLY A 18 -10.21 -39.38 0.04
N LYS A 19 -10.05 -38.06 0.04
CA LYS A 19 -9.44 -37.28 1.12
C LYS A 19 -10.43 -36.29 1.71
N ASP A 20 -10.10 -35.78 2.89
CA ASP A 20 -10.89 -34.77 3.60
C ASP A 20 -10.14 -33.42 3.59
N LEU A 21 -10.83 -32.36 3.18
CA LEU A 21 -10.24 -31.03 3.03
C LEU A 21 -9.77 -30.46 4.38
N GLU A 22 -10.54 -30.66 5.45
CA GLU A 22 -10.19 -30.14 6.78
C GLU A 22 -8.95 -30.84 7.35
N THR A 23 -8.82 -32.13 7.10
CA THR A 23 -7.62 -32.89 7.45
C THR A 23 -6.41 -32.39 6.69
N LEU A 24 -6.51 -32.20 5.37
CA LEU A 24 -5.42 -31.64 4.57
C LEU A 24 -5.02 -30.22 4.99
N ARG A 25 -5.99 -29.37 5.37
CA ARG A 25 -5.72 -28.03 5.91
C ARG A 25 -4.89 -28.09 7.19
N ARG A 26 -5.25 -28.97 8.13
CA ARG A 26 -4.49 -29.19 9.36
C ARG A 26 -3.10 -29.75 9.11
N GLU A 27 -2.95 -30.68 8.18
CA GLU A 27 -1.63 -31.21 7.83
C GLU A 27 -0.76 -30.13 7.18
N ALA A 28 -1.33 -29.34 6.25
CA ALA A 28 -0.62 -28.27 5.54
C ALA A 28 -0.20 -27.11 6.45
N SER A 29 -0.87 -26.89 7.58
CA SER A 29 -0.46 -25.90 8.58
C SER A 29 0.70 -26.36 9.47
N THR A 30 1.21 -27.59 9.27
CA THR A 30 2.38 -28.12 9.97
C THR A 30 3.58 -28.26 9.05
N ALA A 31 4.79 -28.02 9.59
CA ALA A 31 6.03 -28.20 8.85
C ALA A 31 6.20 -29.66 8.40
N GLY A 32 6.61 -29.87 7.16
CA GLY A 32 6.85 -31.21 6.60
C GLY A 32 5.68 -31.79 5.79
N PHE A 33 4.59 -31.03 5.60
CA PHE A 33 3.55 -31.40 4.62
C PHE A 33 4.17 -31.72 3.25
N LYS A 34 3.77 -32.86 2.68
CA LYS A 34 4.19 -33.26 1.33
C LYS A 34 3.00 -33.19 0.38
N PRO A 35 3.12 -32.50 -0.76
CA PRO A 35 2.07 -32.50 -1.76
C PRO A 35 1.86 -33.92 -2.31
N PHE A 36 0.64 -34.21 -2.75
CA PHE A 36 0.27 -35.50 -3.35
C PHE A 36 -0.41 -35.28 -4.70
N ALA A 37 -0.30 -36.26 -5.59
CA ALA A 37 -1.02 -36.25 -6.84
C ALA A 37 -2.50 -36.54 -6.59
N MET A 38 -3.38 -35.59 -6.93
CA MET A 38 -4.83 -35.73 -6.78
C MET A 38 -5.47 -36.71 -7.76
N GLN A 39 -4.75 -37.13 -8.81
CA GLN A 39 -5.27 -37.99 -9.90
C GLN A 39 -6.58 -37.48 -10.51
N ALA A 40 -6.75 -36.15 -10.53
CA ALA A 40 -7.90 -35.47 -11.12
C ALA A 40 -7.49 -34.79 -12.43
N SER A 41 -8.44 -34.65 -13.35
CA SER A 41 -8.27 -33.85 -14.58
C SER A 41 -9.27 -32.71 -14.59
N LEU A 42 -8.83 -31.53 -15.04
CA LEU A 42 -9.67 -30.36 -15.25
C LEU A 42 -9.68 -30.04 -16.74
N SER A 43 -10.87 -29.98 -17.33
CA SER A 43 -11.08 -29.44 -18.67
C SER A 43 -11.87 -28.14 -18.56
N ALA A 44 -11.34 -27.07 -19.14
CA ALA A 44 -11.97 -25.76 -19.10
C ALA A 44 -11.80 -25.07 -20.47
N ASN A 45 -12.89 -24.49 -20.97
CA ASN A 45 -12.91 -23.71 -22.20
C ASN A 45 -13.21 -22.26 -21.86
N PHE A 46 -12.33 -21.33 -22.24
CA PHE A 46 -12.49 -19.90 -22.00
C PHE A 46 -12.80 -19.18 -23.30
N LYS A 47 -13.90 -18.43 -23.33
CA LYS A 47 -14.13 -17.41 -24.35
C LYS A 47 -13.70 -16.08 -23.75
N SER A 48 -12.52 -15.59 -24.14
CA SER A 48 -12.00 -14.28 -23.70
C SER A 48 -12.15 -13.25 -24.82
N THR A 49 -12.41 -12.00 -24.44
CA THR A 49 -12.35 -10.84 -25.33
C THR A 49 -11.33 -9.87 -24.75
N VAL A 50 -10.40 -9.40 -25.57
CA VAL A 50 -9.43 -8.37 -25.15
C VAL A 50 -9.99 -7.01 -25.54
N ARG A 51 -9.90 -6.06 -24.61
CA ARG A 51 -10.14 -4.64 -24.86
C ARG A 51 -8.92 -3.86 -24.41
N GLU A 52 -8.52 -2.89 -25.22
CA GLU A 52 -7.45 -1.97 -24.86
C GLU A 52 -8.07 -0.73 -24.19
N GLY A 53 -7.40 -0.26 -23.16
CA GLY A 53 -7.74 0.96 -22.43
C GLY A 53 -6.46 1.73 -22.10
N LYS A 54 -6.60 3.02 -21.87
CA LYS A 54 -5.51 3.89 -21.42
C LYS A 54 -5.91 4.52 -20.09
N SER A 55 -4.96 4.57 -19.17
CA SER A 55 -5.03 5.37 -17.95
C SER A 55 -3.65 5.96 -17.68
N ASP A 56 -3.60 7.11 -17.01
CA ASP A 56 -2.38 7.87 -16.81
C ASP A 56 -2.02 7.96 -15.32
N ASN A 57 -0.73 7.78 -15.02
CA ASN A 57 -0.17 8.24 -13.74
C ASN A 57 -0.02 9.77 -13.82
N VAL A 58 -0.30 10.50 -12.73
CA VAL A 58 -0.02 11.94 -12.64
C VAL A 58 1.14 12.17 -11.69
N VAL A 59 2.12 12.93 -12.16
CA VAL A 59 3.39 13.18 -11.46
C VAL A 59 3.55 14.67 -11.27
N ALA A 60 3.67 15.12 -10.02
CA ALA A 60 4.01 16.49 -9.68
C ALA A 60 5.37 16.52 -8.97
N LEU A 61 6.25 17.42 -9.41
CA LEU A 61 7.60 17.58 -8.87
C LEU A 61 7.72 18.94 -8.18
N LEU A 62 8.09 18.95 -6.90
CA LEU A 62 8.62 20.12 -6.22
C LEU A 62 10.15 19.98 -6.19
N PRO A 63 10.91 20.72 -7.04
CA PRO A 63 12.35 20.51 -7.13
C PRO A 63 13.05 20.89 -5.83
N GLY A 64 14.09 20.15 -5.44
CA GLY A 64 14.92 20.46 -4.27
C GLY A 64 15.75 21.73 -4.42
N SER A 65 16.20 22.31 -3.31
CA SER A 65 17.04 23.52 -3.29
C SER A 65 18.54 23.23 -3.50
N ALA A 66 19.01 22.04 -3.13
CA ALA A 66 20.45 21.70 -3.15
C ALA A 66 20.75 20.39 -3.90
N ARG A 67 19.85 19.41 -3.83
CA ARG A 67 19.95 18.08 -4.47
C ARG A 67 18.68 17.81 -5.30
N PRO A 68 18.42 18.61 -6.36
CA PRO A 68 17.19 18.50 -7.14
C PRO A 68 17.08 17.19 -7.94
N ASP A 69 18.19 16.46 -8.11
CA ASP A 69 18.25 15.17 -8.79
C ASP A 69 17.89 13.98 -7.88
N GLU A 70 17.80 14.17 -6.57
CA GLU A 70 17.36 13.17 -5.60
C GLU A 70 15.91 13.43 -5.18
N ALA A 71 15.11 12.37 -5.00
CA ALA A 71 13.70 12.52 -4.67
C ALA A 71 13.22 11.63 -3.51
N VAL A 72 12.31 12.19 -2.71
CA VAL A 72 11.37 11.45 -1.85
C VAL A 72 10.05 11.38 -2.59
N ILE A 73 9.44 10.19 -2.64
CA ILE A 73 8.15 10.01 -3.32
C ILE A 73 7.05 9.90 -2.27
N TYR A 74 6.02 10.72 -2.40
CA TYR A 74 4.71 10.49 -1.81
C TYR A 74 3.80 9.90 -2.86
N MET A 75 3.07 8.84 -2.54
CA MET A 75 2.19 8.20 -3.50
C MET A 75 0.86 7.72 -2.94
N ALA A 76 -0.13 7.68 -3.82
CA ALA A 76 -1.45 7.09 -3.63
C ALA A 76 -1.98 6.67 -5.01
N HIS A 77 -2.92 5.73 -5.09
CA HIS A 77 -3.63 5.48 -6.34
C HIS A 77 -4.92 6.31 -6.41
N TRP A 78 -5.26 6.75 -7.62
CA TRP A 78 -6.46 7.55 -7.86
C TRP A 78 -7.60 6.76 -8.50
N ASP A 79 -7.31 5.58 -9.04
CA ASP A 79 -8.33 4.71 -9.61
C ASP A 79 -9.09 3.94 -8.53
N HIS A 80 -10.24 3.41 -8.95
CA HIS A 80 -10.96 2.38 -8.22
C HIS A 80 -11.65 1.40 -9.22
N LEU A 81 -12.60 0.60 -8.76
CA LEU A 81 -13.20 -0.51 -9.54
C LEU A 81 -14.21 -0.10 -10.62
N GLY A 82 -14.49 1.19 -10.78
CA GLY A 82 -15.41 1.70 -11.81
C GLY A 82 -16.89 1.52 -11.43
N ARG A 83 -17.62 0.65 -12.13
CA ARG A 83 -19.07 0.48 -11.93
C ARG A 83 -19.50 -0.99 -11.90
N THR A 84 -20.33 -1.37 -10.92
CA THR A 84 -21.00 -2.68 -10.89
C THR A 84 -22.27 -2.68 -11.73
N PHE A 85 -22.52 -3.80 -12.43
CA PHE A 85 -23.75 -4.02 -13.19
C PHE A 85 -24.87 -4.67 -12.34
N GLN A 86 -24.62 -4.95 -11.07
CA GLN A 86 -25.54 -5.65 -10.17
C GLN A 86 -26.34 -4.71 -9.25
N ALA A 87 -25.97 -3.44 -9.18
CA ALA A 87 -26.63 -2.46 -8.30
C ALA A 87 -27.95 -1.94 -8.89
N THR A 88 -28.92 -1.64 -8.02
CA THR A 88 -30.19 -0.99 -8.36
C THR A 88 -30.10 0.55 -8.42
N GLY A 89 -28.95 1.13 -8.06
CA GLY A 89 -28.64 2.57 -8.07
C GLY A 89 -27.54 2.96 -9.08
N ASP A 90 -26.74 3.99 -8.78
CA ASP A 90 -25.63 4.38 -9.67
C ASP A 90 -24.58 3.27 -9.80
N GLY A 91 -24.34 2.48 -8.74
CA GLY A 91 -23.44 1.34 -8.75
C GLY A 91 -21.98 1.72 -8.96
N ILE A 92 -21.61 2.97 -8.71
CA ILE A 92 -20.24 3.45 -8.88
C ILE A 92 -19.44 3.07 -7.63
N PHE A 93 -18.26 2.49 -7.82
CA PHE A 93 -17.28 2.31 -6.76
C PHE A 93 -16.53 3.63 -6.60
N ASN A 94 -16.98 4.47 -5.67
CA ASN A 94 -16.44 5.82 -5.50
C ASN A 94 -15.08 5.84 -4.77
N GLY A 95 -14.82 4.85 -3.91
CA GLY A 95 -13.49 4.67 -3.34
C GLY A 95 -13.11 5.80 -2.40
N ALA A 96 -14.08 6.25 -1.60
CA ALA A 96 -13.90 7.42 -0.77
C ALA A 96 -12.78 7.19 0.27
N ILE A 97 -12.76 6.03 0.93
CA ILE A 97 -11.64 5.60 1.76
C ILE A 97 -10.55 4.99 0.87
N ASP A 98 -10.89 4.06 -0.02
CA ASP A 98 -9.97 3.35 -0.94
C ASP A 98 -10.11 3.85 -2.40
N ASN A 99 -9.38 4.87 -2.84
CA ASN A 99 -8.29 5.55 -2.12
C ASN A 99 -8.29 7.08 -2.26
N ALA A 100 -9.48 7.69 -2.33
CA ALA A 100 -9.59 9.14 -2.36
C ALA A 100 -8.99 9.80 -1.10
N THR A 101 -9.02 9.13 0.06
CA THR A 101 -8.31 9.62 1.27
C THR A 101 -6.81 9.73 1.07
N GLY A 102 -6.16 8.74 0.44
CA GLY A 102 -4.72 8.79 0.15
C GLY A 102 -4.37 9.90 -0.83
N VAL A 103 -5.19 10.07 -1.88
CA VAL A 103 -5.04 11.19 -2.83
C VAL A 103 -5.19 12.54 -2.14
N ALA A 104 -6.20 12.71 -1.26
CA ALA A 104 -6.36 13.92 -0.48
C ALA A 104 -5.13 14.16 0.43
N GLY A 105 -4.63 13.11 1.08
CA GLY A 105 -3.45 13.19 1.94
C GLY A 105 -2.20 13.69 1.22
N ILE A 106 -1.90 13.17 0.02
CA ILE A 106 -0.73 13.64 -0.73
C ILE A 106 -0.91 15.06 -1.28
N LEU A 107 -2.14 15.51 -1.57
CA LEU A 107 -2.42 16.87 -2.00
C LEU A 107 -2.19 17.87 -0.86
N GLU A 108 -2.66 17.55 0.34
CA GLU A 108 -2.42 18.36 1.56
C GLU A 108 -0.93 18.44 1.90
N LEU A 109 -0.20 17.32 1.79
CA LEU A 109 1.25 17.30 1.96
C LEU A 109 1.96 18.15 0.89
N ALA A 110 1.55 18.05 -0.37
CA ALA A 110 2.10 18.87 -1.46
C ALA A 110 1.90 20.36 -1.21
N GLU A 111 0.69 20.76 -0.80
CA GLU A 111 0.39 22.15 -0.45
C GLU A 111 1.27 22.63 0.72
N LYS A 112 1.41 21.79 1.77
CA LYS A 112 2.21 22.12 2.94
C LYS A 112 3.69 22.35 2.58
N PHE A 113 4.29 21.47 1.79
CA PHE A 113 5.68 21.63 1.35
C PHE A 113 5.85 22.81 0.38
N ALA A 114 4.89 23.04 -0.52
CA ALA A 114 4.96 24.15 -1.47
C ALA A 114 4.92 25.53 -0.78
N LYS A 115 4.22 25.64 0.36
CA LYS A 115 4.15 26.85 1.20
C LYS A 115 5.30 26.97 2.21
N GLY A 116 6.03 25.88 2.45
CA GLY A 116 7.12 25.82 3.43
C GLY A 116 8.49 26.20 2.87
N PRO A 117 9.55 26.13 3.70
CA PRO A 117 10.92 26.19 3.23
C PRO A 117 11.19 25.10 2.20
N ARG A 118 11.95 25.44 1.16
CA ARG A 118 12.25 24.48 0.09
C ARG A 118 13.20 23.39 0.60
N PRO A 119 12.80 22.11 0.58
CA PRO A 119 13.65 21.01 1.05
C PRO A 119 14.90 20.88 0.18
N GLN A 120 15.94 20.23 0.71
CA GLN A 120 17.19 20.06 -0.03
C GLN A 120 17.01 19.13 -1.24
N ARG A 121 16.29 18.02 -1.07
CA ARG A 121 15.90 17.09 -2.15
C ARG A 121 14.57 17.45 -2.78
N SER A 122 14.34 16.95 -3.99
CA SER A 122 13.03 17.05 -4.63
C SER A 122 11.99 16.21 -3.90
N LEU A 123 10.73 16.65 -3.97
CA LEU A 123 9.58 15.86 -3.58
C LEU A 123 8.77 15.53 -4.83
N LEU A 124 8.45 14.26 -5.01
CA LEU A 124 7.61 13.77 -6.09
C LEU A 124 6.27 13.32 -5.50
N PHE A 125 5.17 13.93 -5.93
CA PHE A 125 3.82 13.51 -5.60
C PHE A 125 3.28 12.71 -6.77
N LEU A 126 3.20 11.40 -6.58
CA LEU A 126 2.89 10.42 -7.61
C LEU A 126 1.51 9.83 -7.35
N THR A 127 0.51 10.21 -8.15
CA THR A 127 -0.77 9.50 -8.20
C THR A 127 -0.70 8.44 -9.29
N VAL A 128 -0.83 7.19 -8.89
CA VAL A 128 -0.82 6.07 -9.84
C VAL A 128 -2.22 5.59 -10.16
N THR A 129 -2.35 4.88 -11.28
CA THR A 129 -3.61 4.31 -11.73
C THR A 129 -3.52 2.79 -11.83
N LEU A 130 -4.66 2.13 -11.99
CA LEU A 130 -4.79 0.69 -12.16
C LEU A 130 -4.11 -0.09 -11.02
N GLU A 131 -4.18 0.43 -9.79
CA GLU A 131 -3.79 -0.30 -8.57
C GLU A 131 -4.68 -1.53 -8.41
N GLU A 132 -5.99 -1.31 -8.51
CA GLU A 132 -7.02 -2.32 -8.31
C GLU A 132 -6.98 -3.43 -9.37
N SER A 133 -6.32 -3.14 -10.49
CA SER A 133 -6.08 -4.07 -11.60
C SER A 133 -4.73 -4.78 -11.50
N GLY A 134 -4.06 -4.72 -10.35
CA GLY A 134 -2.80 -5.41 -10.07
C GLY A 134 -1.56 -4.50 -10.11
N LEU A 135 -1.66 -3.33 -9.49
CA LEU A 135 -0.55 -2.38 -9.29
C LEU A 135 0.09 -1.89 -10.59
N LEU A 136 -0.71 -1.75 -11.67
CA LEU A 136 -0.16 -1.59 -13.02
C LEU A 136 0.50 -0.23 -13.23
N GLY A 137 -0.06 0.84 -12.65
CA GLY A 137 0.50 2.20 -12.75
C GLY A 137 1.84 2.33 -12.04
N SER A 138 1.95 1.87 -10.78
CA SER A 138 3.21 1.89 -10.06
C SER A 138 4.25 0.94 -10.67
N LYS A 139 3.83 -0.23 -11.16
CA LYS A 139 4.70 -1.14 -11.92
C LYS A 139 5.26 -0.46 -13.17
N TYR A 140 4.42 0.27 -13.91
CA TYR A 140 4.86 1.03 -15.07
C TYR A 140 5.86 2.11 -14.69
N TYR A 141 5.58 2.88 -13.63
CA TYR A 141 6.48 3.93 -13.14
C TYR A 141 7.85 3.37 -12.73
N VAL A 142 7.89 2.27 -11.97
CA VAL A 142 9.15 1.63 -11.55
C VAL A 142 9.98 1.15 -12.75
N ALA A 143 9.34 0.73 -13.84
CA ALA A 143 10.02 0.35 -15.07
C ALA A 143 10.49 1.56 -15.92
N HIS A 144 9.82 2.71 -15.79
CA HIS A 144 10.09 3.94 -16.55
C HIS A 144 10.09 5.16 -15.64
N PRO A 145 11.01 5.25 -14.66
CA PRO A 145 10.88 6.20 -13.58
C PRO A 145 11.30 7.61 -14.04
N THR A 146 10.54 8.63 -13.66
CA THR A 146 10.90 10.03 -13.95
C THR A 146 12.14 10.49 -13.18
N VAL A 147 12.34 9.95 -11.97
CA VAL A 147 13.58 10.07 -11.19
C VAL A 147 14.18 8.66 -11.09
N PRO A 148 15.43 8.42 -11.53
CA PRO A 148 16.05 7.09 -11.46
C PRO A 148 15.91 6.46 -10.07
N LEU A 149 15.67 5.15 -9.98
CA LEU A 149 15.41 4.50 -8.68
C LEU A 149 16.60 4.55 -7.71
N ASN A 150 17.83 4.63 -8.23
CA ASN A 150 19.04 4.87 -7.43
C ASN A 150 19.21 6.34 -7.00
N LYS A 151 18.31 7.22 -7.45
CA LYS A 151 18.12 8.61 -7.03
C LYS A 151 16.84 8.83 -6.21
N THR A 152 16.08 7.77 -5.98
CA THR A 152 14.93 7.75 -5.07
C THR A 152 15.37 7.30 -3.67
N VAL A 153 15.23 8.21 -2.70
CA VAL A 153 15.67 8.00 -1.32
C VAL A 153 14.74 7.05 -0.57
N GLY A 154 13.44 7.25 -0.74
CA GLY A 154 12.39 6.43 -0.15
C GLY A 154 11.02 6.80 -0.70
N VAL A 155 10.05 5.92 -0.44
CA VAL A 155 8.66 6.07 -0.86
C VAL A 155 7.76 6.06 0.37
N ILE A 156 6.79 6.97 0.41
CA ILE A 156 5.74 7.07 1.43
C ILE A 156 4.41 6.85 0.71
N ASN A 157 3.75 5.74 1.01
CA ASN A 157 2.51 5.31 0.37
C ASN A 157 1.32 5.52 1.30
N LEU A 158 0.33 6.27 0.81
CA LEU A 158 -0.92 6.58 1.51
C LEU A 158 -2.04 5.80 0.82
N ASP A 159 -2.64 4.89 1.56
CA ASP A 159 -3.65 3.98 1.03
C ASP A 159 -4.66 3.60 2.13
N ALA A 160 -5.93 3.90 1.84
CA ALA A 160 -7.07 3.65 2.72
C ALA A 160 -6.85 4.21 4.12
N MET A 161 -6.76 5.54 4.23
CA MET A 161 -6.49 6.23 5.51
C MET A 161 -7.66 6.10 6.47
N THR A 162 -7.35 6.03 7.77
CA THR A 162 -8.33 5.70 8.81
C THR A 162 -9.18 6.91 9.22
N VAL A 163 -10.42 6.98 8.72
CA VAL A 163 -11.39 8.06 8.99
C VAL A 163 -12.23 7.84 10.26
N LEU A 164 -11.58 7.40 11.35
CA LEU A 164 -12.23 7.00 12.61
C LEU A 164 -12.15 8.06 13.72
N GLY A 165 -11.34 9.10 13.53
CA GLY A 165 -10.84 9.97 14.58
C GLY A 165 -9.49 9.53 15.12
N ARG A 166 -9.05 10.14 16.22
CA ARG A 166 -7.69 9.96 16.78
C ARG A 166 -7.47 8.54 17.31
N THR A 167 -6.31 7.97 17.01
CA THR A 167 -5.90 6.63 17.48
C THR A 167 -4.54 6.68 18.18
N LYS A 168 -4.33 5.82 19.18
CA LYS A 168 -3.07 5.69 19.92
C LYS A 168 -2.00 4.93 19.12
N ASP A 169 -2.45 4.07 18.22
CA ASP A 169 -1.62 3.25 17.35
C ASP A 169 -1.59 3.81 15.92
N PHE A 170 -0.46 3.55 15.27
CA PHE A 170 -0.20 3.90 13.87
C PHE A 170 0.35 2.65 13.17
N VAL A 171 -0.44 2.11 12.24
CA VAL A 171 -0.12 0.84 11.58
C VAL A 171 0.95 1.07 10.54
N VAL A 172 2.05 0.34 10.65
CA VAL A 172 3.09 0.21 9.62
C VAL A 172 2.92 -1.17 8.97
N VAL A 173 2.48 -1.17 7.72
CA VAL A 173 2.30 -2.40 6.93
C VAL A 173 3.67 -2.97 6.59
N GLY A 174 3.92 -4.22 6.97
CA GLY A 174 5.25 -4.83 6.87
C GLY A 174 6.28 -4.29 7.86
N LYS A 175 5.86 -3.81 9.03
CA LYS A 175 6.74 -3.37 10.13
C LYS A 175 7.88 -4.37 10.40
N GLY A 176 9.09 -3.85 10.63
CA GLY A 176 10.31 -4.62 10.82
C GLY A 176 11.06 -4.90 9.53
N SER A 177 10.71 -4.23 8.42
CA SER A 177 11.34 -4.45 7.12
C SER A 177 12.36 -3.37 6.73
N SER A 178 12.13 -2.11 7.08
CA SER A 178 12.83 -0.94 6.52
C SER A 178 13.18 0.08 7.60
N GLU A 179 14.37 0.70 7.49
CA GLU A 179 14.84 1.79 8.36
C GLU A 179 13.97 3.06 8.25
N LEU A 180 13.03 3.13 7.29
CA LEU A 180 12.04 4.19 7.23
C LEU A 180 11.16 4.27 8.49
N GLU A 181 10.89 3.14 9.16
CA GLU A 181 10.09 3.13 10.39
C GLU A 181 10.82 3.74 11.60
N ASP A 182 12.15 3.83 11.56
CA ASP A 182 12.95 4.48 12.59
C ASP A 182 12.70 6.00 12.61
N LEU A 183 12.34 6.58 11.46
CA LEU A 183 11.93 7.99 11.36
C LEU A 183 10.52 8.23 11.90
N VAL A 184 9.66 7.21 11.85
CA VAL A 184 8.25 7.29 12.29
C VAL A 184 8.16 7.33 13.81
N THR A 185 8.96 6.51 14.50
CA THR A 185 8.89 6.32 15.95
C THR A 185 8.95 7.63 16.77
N PRO A 186 9.97 8.50 16.63
CA PRO A 186 10.04 9.73 17.43
C PRO A 186 8.90 10.72 17.11
N LEU A 187 8.38 10.71 15.88
CA LEU A 187 7.26 11.56 15.46
C LEU A 187 5.95 11.11 16.11
N LEU A 188 5.74 9.80 16.24
CA LEU A 188 4.60 9.25 16.97
C LEU A 188 4.70 9.49 18.47
N GLU A 189 5.88 9.33 19.06
CA GLU A 189 6.11 9.61 20.49
C GLU A 189 5.79 11.07 20.82
N ALA A 190 6.12 12.02 19.95
CA ALA A 190 5.76 13.42 20.10
C ALA A 190 4.24 13.67 20.09
N GLN A 191 3.45 12.77 19.49
CA GLN A 191 1.99 12.77 19.52
C GLN A 191 1.41 11.91 20.65
N GLY A 192 2.24 11.24 21.45
CA GLY A 192 1.78 10.27 22.45
C GLY A 192 1.22 8.97 21.84
N ARG A 193 1.68 8.62 20.63
CA ARG A 193 1.23 7.47 19.84
C ARG A 193 2.38 6.47 19.66
N SER A 194 2.09 5.27 19.18
CA SER A 194 3.11 4.24 18.91
C SER A 194 2.87 3.49 17.60
N ALA A 195 3.96 3.04 16.99
CA ALA A 195 3.89 2.23 15.78
C ALA A 195 3.42 0.81 16.11
N PHE A 196 2.50 0.29 15.30
CA PHE A 196 1.90 -1.03 15.49
C PHE A 196 2.02 -1.85 14.19
N PRO A 197 2.30 -3.17 14.27
CA PRO A 197 2.30 -4.00 13.07
C PRO A 197 0.87 -4.23 12.57
N GLU A 198 0.72 -4.59 11.29
CA GLU A 198 -0.55 -5.10 10.80
C GLU A 198 -0.95 -6.39 11.56
N VAL A 199 -2.23 -6.52 11.93
CA VAL A 199 -2.72 -7.68 12.69
C VAL A 199 -3.09 -8.84 11.75
N GLU A 200 -3.66 -8.51 10.60
CA GLU A 200 -4.23 -9.47 9.65
C GLU A 200 -3.24 -9.82 8.53
N VAL A 201 -2.02 -10.23 8.91
CA VAL A 201 -0.92 -10.55 7.97
C VAL A 201 -1.30 -11.58 6.90
N GLN A 202 -2.25 -12.47 7.20
CA GLN A 202 -2.75 -13.49 6.26
C GLN A 202 -3.50 -12.89 5.06
N ASN A 203 -3.97 -11.64 5.16
CA ASN A 203 -4.60 -10.93 4.06
C ASN A 203 -3.57 -10.39 3.05
N GLY A 204 -2.28 -10.42 3.41
CA GLY A 204 -1.16 -10.10 2.53
C GLY A 204 -1.11 -8.64 2.10
N TYR A 205 -1.58 -7.69 2.92
CA TYR A 205 -1.69 -6.27 2.56
C TYR A 205 -0.36 -5.66 2.10
N TYR A 206 0.77 -6.08 2.67
CA TYR A 206 2.09 -5.68 2.21
C TYR A 206 2.35 -5.92 0.71
N PHE A 207 1.73 -6.95 0.13
CA PHE A 207 1.93 -7.34 -1.27
C PHE A 207 0.88 -6.77 -2.23
N ARG A 208 -0.07 -5.97 -1.71
CA ARG A 208 -1.31 -5.57 -2.39
C ARG A 208 -1.50 -4.06 -2.39
N SER A 209 -0.42 -3.30 -2.46
CA SER A 209 -0.47 -1.84 -2.63
C SER A 209 0.79 -1.38 -3.35
N ASP A 210 0.75 -0.18 -3.93
CA ASP A 210 1.70 0.26 -4.94
C ASP A 210 3.16 0.39 -4.47
N HIS A 211 3.37 0.68 -3.19
CA HIS A 211 4.69 0.66 -2.54
C HIS A 211 5.46 -0.64 -2.81
N PHE A 212 4.76 -1.76 -2.99
CA PHE A 212 5.36 -3.06 -3.20
C PHE A 212 6.18 -3.15 -4.50
N ASN A 213 5.77 -2.45 -5.58
CA ASN A 213 6.56 -2.42 -6.81
C ASN A 213 7.92 -1.74 -6.60
N PHE A 214 7.97 -0.70 -5.75
CA PHE A 214 9.21 -0.04 -5.36
C PHE A 214 10.06 -0.93 -4.46
N ALA A 215 9.45 -1.60 -3.47
CA ALA A 215 10.13 -2.55 -2.61
C ALA A 215 10.75 -3.70 -3.42
N LYS A 216 9.99 -4.28 -4.35
CA LYS A 216 10.47 -5.30 -5.29
C LYS A 216 11.61 -4.78 -6.19
N ALA A 217 11.70 -3.48 -6.44
CA ALA A 217 12.81 -2.86 -7.15
C ALA A 217 14.01 -2.50 -6.26
N GLY A 218 13.86 -2.60 -4.94
CA GLY A 218 14.88 -2.33 -3.94
C GLY A 218 14.76 -0.95 -3.29
N VAL A 219 13.86 -0.06 -3.72
CA VAL A 219 13.70 1.26 -3.08
C VAL A 219 12.94 1.09 -1.76
N PRO A 220 13.50 1.52 -0.60
CA PRO A 220 12.79 1.51 0.68
C PRO A 220 11.43 2.19 0.58
N ALA A 221 10.39 1.52 1.10
CA ALA A 221 9.03 2.04 1.06
C ALA A 221 8.33 1.89 2.41
N LEU A 222 7.61 2.93 2.81
CA LEU A 222 6.78 3.02 4.00
C LEU A 222 5.32 3.04 3.54
N TYR A 223 4.56 2.02 3.88
CA TYR A 223 3.11 2.04 3.83
C TYR A 223 2.57 2.08 5.26
N ALA A 224 1.95 3.20 5.61
CA ALA A 224 1.45 3.38 6.97
C ALA A 224 0.18 4.23 7.02
N LYS A 225 -0.62 3.99 8.06
CA LYS A 225 -1.92 4.65 8.30
C LYS A 225 -2.32 4.59 9.76
N GLY A 226 -3.33 5.36 10.16
CA GLY A 226 -3.92 5.29 11.50
C GLY A 226 -4.37 3.88 11.87
N GLY A 227 -4.17 3.51 13.12
CA GLY A 227 -4.53 2.19 13.64
C GLY A 227 -5.99 2.08 14.10
N PHE A 228 -6.22 1.22 15.09
CA PHE A 228 -7.58 0.86 15.53
C PHE A 228 -7.83 1.14 17.02
N ASP A 229 -6.82 1.53 17.80
CA ASP A 229 -6.97 1.91 19.22
C ASP A 229 -7.43 3.36 19.37
N HIS A 230 -8.73 3.56 19.16
CA HIS A 230 -9.35 4.89 19.26
C HIS A 230 -9.13 5.50 20.65
N VAL A 231 -8.69 6.77 20.70
CA VAL A 231 -8.27 7.43 21.94
C VAL A 231 -9.36 7.38 23.03
N GLU A 232 -10.62 7.61 22.65
CA GLU A 232 -11.75 7.69 23.60
C GLU A 232 -12.56 6.40 23.72
N LYS A 233 -12.57 5.58 22.66
CA LYS A 233 -13.52 4.45 22.49
C LYS A 233 -12.83 3.09 22.56
N GLY A 234 -11.49 3.09 22.54
CA GLY A 234 -10.63 1.92 22.64
C GLY A 234 -10.55 1.07 21.38
N ALA A 235 -9.61 0.12 21.40
CA ALA A 235 -9.31 -0.80 20.30
C ALA A 235 -10.49 -1.64 19.80
N GLU A 236 -11.39 -2.09 20.69
CA GLU A 236 -12.52 -2.93 20.27
C GLU A 236 -13.51 -2.15 19.39
N TYR A 237 -13.72 -0.87 19.67
CA TYR A 237 -14.53 -0.01 18.80
C TYR A 237 -13.88 0.15 17.42
N GLY A 238 -12.58 0.47 17.36
CA GLY A 238 -11.92 0.69 16.07
C GLY A 238 -11.80 -0.58 15.23
N LYS A 239 -11.53 -1.73 15.85
CA LYS A 239 -11.58 -3.03 15.16
C LYS A 239 -12.98 -3.34 14.62
N ALA A 240 -14.03 -3.04 15.39
CA ALA A 240 -15.40 -3.23 14.91
C ALA A 240 -15.70 -2.32 13.70
N GLN A 241 -15.25 -1.06 13.71
CA GLN A 241 -15.41 -0.17 12.55
C GLN A 241 -14.59 -0.63 11.33
N ALA A 242 -13.37 -1.11 11.53
CA ALA A 242 -12.54 -1.65 10.45
C ALA A 242 -13.15 -2.92 9.83
N SER A 243 -13.71 -3.80 10.67
CA SER A 243 -14.43 -4.99 10.23
C SER A 243 -15.71 -4.64 9.47
N ARG A 244 -16.47 -3.65 9.97
CA ARG A 244 -17.64 -3.09 9.29
C ARG A 244 -17.26 -2.56 7.92
N TYR A 245 -16.25 -1.69 7.82
CA TYR A 245 -15.76 -1.17 6.55
C TYR A 245 -15.39 -2.29 5.59
N THR A 246 -14.56 -3.24 6.02
CA THR A 246 -14.13 -4.38 5.18
C THR A 246 -15.33 -5.19 4.66
N THR A 247 -16.31 -5.43 5.51
CA THR A 247 -17.48 -6.27 5.20
C THR A 247 -18.53 -5.54 4.37
N GLU A 248 -18.76 -4.27 4.66
CA GLU A 248 -19.94 -3.52 4.19
C GLU A 248 -19.58 -2.47 3.13
N ASP A 249 -18.34 -1.98 3.08
CA ASP A 249 -17.99 -0.77 2.30
C ASP A 249 -16.78 -0.97 1.37
N TYR A 250 -15.72 -1.65 1.83
CA TYR A 250 -14.53 -1.94 1.03
C TYR A 250 -14.89 -2.64 -0.27
N HIS A 251 -14.43 -2.06 -1.39
CA HIS A 251 -14.70 -2.54 -2.75
C HIS A 251 -16.21 -2.64 -3.05
N LYS A 252 -17.02 -1.72 -2.51
CA LYS A 252 -18.46 -1.66 -2.72
C LYS A 252 -18.92 -0.24 -3.05
N PRO A 253 -20.07 -0.06 -3.72
CA PRO A 253 -20.62 1.26 -4.01
C PRO A 253 -20.95 2.09 -2.76
N SER A 254 -20.93 1.52 -1.56
CA SER A 254 -21.14 2.23 -0.30
C SER A 254 -19.88 2.89 0.26
N ASP A 255 -18.68 2.66 -0.31
CA ASP A 255 -17.48 3.45 0.02
C ASP A 255 -17.62 4.89 -0.54
N GLN A 256 -18.38 5.68 0.20
CA GLN A 256 -18.85 7.01 -0.12
C GLN A 256 -18.33 8.00 0.91
N PHE A 257 -18.06 9.22 0.47
CA PHE A 257 -17.73 10.30 1.39
C PHE A 257 -18.91 10.55 2.33
N ASP A 258 -18.61 10.64 3.63
CA ASP A 258 -19.56 11.00 4.67
C ASP A 258 -19.03 12.22 5.43
N ALA A 259 -19.82 13.29 5.46
CA ALA A 259 -19.47 14.53 6.14
C ALA A 259 -19.38 14.37 7.67
N SER A 260 -19.85 13.25 8.22
CA SER A 260 -19.74 12.92 9.65
C SER A 260 -18.41 12.26 10.04
N TRP A 261 -17.53 11.96 9.07
CA TRP A 261 -16.20 11.43 9.36
C TRP A 261 -15.41 12.32 10.30
N ASP A 262 -14.75 11.69 11.27
CA ASP A 262 -13.76 12.37 12.10
C ASP A 262 -12.37 12.23 11.46
N LEU A 263 -11.92 13.29 10.80
CA LEU A 263 -10.62 13.36 10.13
C LEU A 263 -9.49 13.79 11.06
N SER A 264 -9.72 13.97 12.37
CA SER A 264 -8.69 14.42 13.30
C SER A 264 -7.50 13.46 13.36
N GLY A 265 -7.75 12.14 13.32
CA GLY A 265 -6.69 11.12 13.25
C GLY A 265 -5.91 11.16 11.93
N VAL A 266 -6.62 11.35 10.81
CA VAL A 266 -6.03 11.56 9.48
C VAL A 266 -5.06 12.76 9.50
N VAL A 267 -5.43 13.87 10.14
CA VAL A 267 -4.55 15.03 10.27
C VAL A 267 -3.31 14.71 11.11
N GLU A 268 -3.45 13.99 12.23
CA GLU A 268 -2.29 13.54 13.04
C GLU A 268 -1.35 12.63 12.25
N ASP A 269 -1.91 11.72 11.44
CA ASP A 269 -1.15 10.83 10.55
C ASP A 269 -0.37 11.63 9.50
N LEU A 270 -1.01 12.60 8.85
CA LEU A 270 -0.34 13.45 7.85
C LEU A 270 0.78 14.29 8.47
N VAL A 271 0.66 14.71 9.73
CA VAL A 271 1.76 15.39 10.45
C VAL A 271 2.97 14.46 10.63
N VAL A 272 2.73 13.18 10.96
CA VAL A 272 3.81 12.18 11.03
C VAL A 272 4.44 11.97 9.65
N LEU A 273 3.63 11.74 8.63
CA LEU A 273 4.12 11.49 7.26
C LEU A 273 4.82 12.70 6.64
N TYR A 274 4.41 13.92 6.99
CA TYR A 274 5.14 15.15 6.70
C TYR A 274 6.53 15.13 7.35
N GLY A 275 6.60 14.83 8.66
CA GLY A 275 7.87 14.76 9.38
C GLY A 275 8.84 13.72 8.80
N VAL A 276 8.34 12.55 8.40
CA VAL A 276 9.15 11.52 7.74
C VAL A 276 9.73 12.05 6.44
N GLY A 277 8.90 12.61 5.56
CA GLY A 277 9.40 13.12 4.28
C GLY A 277 10.28 14.35 4.41
N ASP A 278 10.04 15.23 5.39
CA ASP A 278 10.93 16.37 5.68
C ASP A 278 12.31 15.89 6.15
N ALA A 279 12.35 14.90 7.06
CA ALA A 279 13.60 14.27 7.48
C ALA A 279 14.33 13.63 6.29
N LEU A 280 13.62 12.86 5.45
CA LEU A 280 14.19 12.25 4.26
C LEU A 280 14.65 13.27 3.22
N ALA A 281 13.95 14.39 3.07
CA ALA A 281 14.28 15.37 2.05
C ALA A 281 15.47 16.26 2.46
N ASN A 282 15.80 16.33 3.75
CA ASN A 282 16.85 17.20 4.29
C ASN A 282 18.08 16.47 4.84
N ALA A 283 17.97 15.20 5.25
CA ALA A 283 19.10 14.42 5.77
C ALA A 283 20.18 14.15 4.71
N GLU A 284 21.42 13.87 5.10
CA GLU A 284 22.44 13.37 4.16
C GLU A 284 22.28 11.86 3.92
N GLN A 285 22.05 11.12 5.00
CA GLN A 285 21.95 9.66 4.99
C GLN A 285 20.66 9.17 4.35
N TRP A 286 20.75 8.01 3.69
CA TRP A 286 19.61 7.35 3.06
C TRP A 286 19.22 6.13 3.90
N PRO A 287 17.93 5.95 4.20
CA PRO A 287 17.48 4.70 4.80
C PRO A 287 17.70 3.55 3.83
N ASN A 288 17.82 2.35 4.39
CA ASN A 288 17.89 1.09 3.67
C ASN A 288 16.86 0.10 4.23
N TRP A 289 16.83 -1.08 3.63
CA TRP A 289 16.16 -2.23 4.20
C TRP A 289 16.99 -2.82 5.35
N TYR A 290 16.34 -3.34 6.39
CA TYR A 290 17.04 -4.08 7.43
C TYR A 290 17.71 -5.34 6.86
N PRO A 291 18.78 -5.86 7.50
CA PRO A 291 19.51 -7.03 7.01
C PRO A 291 18.64 -8.28 6.75
N SER A 292 17.54 -8.43 7.49
CA SER A 292 16.58 -9.53 7.35
C SER A 292 15.64 -9.41 6.14
N SER A 293 15.54 -8.23 5.52
CA SER A 293 14.60 -7.98 4.44
C SER A 293 15.07 -8.56 3.12
N ALA A 294 14.16 -9.24 2.41
CA ALA A 294 14.41 -9.80 1.09
C ALA A 294 14.73 -8.75 0.01
N PHE A 295 14.43 -7.47 0.26
CA PHE A 295 14.65 -6.39 -0.71
C PHE A 295 16.04 -5.74 -0.59
N ARG A 296 16.77 -6.01 0.50
CA ARG A 296 18.06 -5.35 0.78
C ARG A 296 19.11 -5.61 -0.29
N SER A 297 19.29 -6.87 -0.68
CA SER A 297 20.28 -7.26 -1.69
C SER A 297 20.11 -6.51 -3.01
N LYS A 298 18.86 -6.25 -3.39
CA LYS A 298 18.54 -5.49 -4.61
C LYS A 298 18.81 -4.00 -4.46
N ARG A 299 18.53 -3.41 -3.29
CA ARG A 299 18.91 -2.02 -2.98
C ARG A 299 20.42 -1.85 -3.04
N ASP A 300 21.15 -2.71 -2.36
CA ASP A 300 22.62 -2.63 -2.29
C ASP A 300 23.24 -2.75 -3.69
N ALA A 301 22.75 -3.68 -4.52
CA ALA A 301 23.17 -3.81 -5.92
C ALA A 301 22.84 -2.57 -6.77
N MET A 302 21.64 -1.99 -6.58
CA MET A 302 21.21 -0.77 -7.28
C MET A 302 22.07 0.44 -6.91
N MET A 303 22.48 0.57 -5.64
CA MET A 303 23.33 1.67 -5.17
C MET A 303 24.81 1.52 -5.57
N ALA A 304 25.27 0.28 -5.78
CA ALA A 304 26.64 0.01 -6.24
C ALA A 304 26.85 0.22 -7.75
N ALA A 305 25.78 0.24 -8.54
CA ALA A 305 25.88 0.40 -10.00
C ALA A 305 26.25 1.85 -10.38
N PRO A 306 27.18 2.06 -11.35
CA PRO A 306 27.47 3.38 -11.87
C PRO A 306 26.20 3.99 -12.48
N THR A 307 25.97 5.27 -12.20
CA THR A 307 24.78 5.99 -12.68
C THR A 307 24.73 5.95 -14.20
N ALA A 308 23.74 5.28 -14.78
CA ALA A 308 23.51 5.36 -16.21
C ALA A 308 23.19 6.84 -16.56
N PRO A 309 23.75 7.39 -17.65
CA PRO A 309 23.41 8.75 -18.07
C PRO A 309 21.91 8.85 -18.32
N ALA A 310 21.30 9.97 -17.91
CA ALA A 310 19.88 10.23 -18.16
C ALA A 310 19.58 10.07 -19.65
N ALA A 311 18.52 9.33 -19.98
CA ALA A 311 18.03 9.26 -21.35
C ALA A 311 17.60 10.67 -21.79
N GLN A 312 18.17 11.15 -22.89
CA GLN A 312 17.85 12.44 -23.52
C GLN A 312 16.46 12.41 -24.16
#